data_AF-A0A3N1NUN0-F1
#
_entry.id   AF-A0A3N1NUN0-F1
#
_cell.length_a   1.000
_cell.length_b   1.000
_cell.length_c   1.000
_cell.angle_alpha   90.00
_cell.angle_beta   90.00
_cell.angle_gamma   90.00
#
_symmetry.space_group_name_H-M   'P 1'
#
loop_
_entity.id
_entity.type
_entity.pdbx_description
1 polymer ?
#
loop_
_entity_poly.entity_id
_entity_poly.type
_entity_poly.pdbx_seq_one_letter_code
_entity_poly.pdbx_strand_id
1 'polypeptide(L)'
;MRMLMLVVAVLVLLALVRMLALGVGDKEESQAPLPQQTLKNVHRQLDDAMLQSQCLNAIQAHYGFQGMRIKKLADNRYQISDKGKSDILSCTLGPEGAIKLTEQNP
;
A
#
# COMPACT_ATOMS: atom_id res chain seq x y z
N MET A 1 -41.01 0.07 42.30
CA MET A 1 -40.33 -0.83 41.35
C MET A 1 -40.93 -0.83 39.93
N ARG A 2 -42.27 -0.78 39.74
CA ARG A 2 -42.89 -0.73 38.39
C ARG A 2 -42.54 0.51 37.55
N MET A 3 -42.48 1.70 38.17
CA MET A 3 -42.07 2.94 37.49
C MET A 3 -40.61 2.89 37.00
N LEU A 4 -39.74 2.20 37.71
CA LEU A 4 -38.30 2.16 37.39
C LEU A 4 -38.04 1.32 36.13
N MET A 5 -38.81 0.24 35.93
CA MET A 5 -38.76 -0.54 34.69
C MET A 5 -39.24 0.26 33.47
N LEU A 6 -40.27 1.11 33.62
CA LEU A 6 -40.75 1.96 32.53
C LEU A 6 -39.69 2.96 32.06
N VAL A 7 -38.96 3.58 33.00
CA VAL A 7 -37.87 4.50 32.68
C VAL A 7 -36.72 3.78 31.96
N VAL A 8 -36.36 2.57 32.39
CA VAL A 8 -35.33 1.76 31.72
C VAL A 8 -35.77 1.35 30.31
N ALA A 9 -37.03 0.95 30.13
CA ALA A 9 -37.57 0.59 28.82
C ALA A 9 -37.55 1.78 27.84
N VAL A 10 -37.91 2.98 28.31
CA VAL A 10 -37.87 4.20 27.49
C VAL A 10 -36.43 4.58 27.13
N LEU A 11 -35.47 4.42 28.03
CA LEU A 11 -34.04 4.68 27.75
C LEU A 11 -33.47 3.71 26.70
N VAL A 12 -33.84 2.42 26.76
CA VAL A 12 -33.39 1.42 25.77
C VAL A 12 -34.00 1.69 24.39
N LEU A 13 -35.28 2.08 24.33
CA LEU A 13 -35.94 2.48 23.08
C LEU A 13 -35.30 3.73 22.47
N LEU A 14 -34.99 4.74 23.29
CA LEU A 14 -34.27 5.95 22.84
C LEU A 14 -32.87 5.62 22.30
N ALA A 15 -32.16 4.68 22.93
CA ALA A 15 -30.84 4.24 22.46
C ALA A 15 -30.92 3.51 21.10
N LEU A 16 -31.93 2.67 20.89
CA LEU A 16 -32.17 1.99 19.61
C LEU A 16 -32.56 2.98 18.50
N VAL A 17 -33.42 3.96 18.81
CA VAL A 17 -33.78 5.02 17.85
C VAL A 17 -32.58 5.90 17.51
N ARG A 18 -31.71 6.22 18.48
CA ARG A 18 -30.43 6.93 18.24
C ARG A 18 -29.49 6.11 17.36
N MET A 19 -29.37 4.80 17.58
CA MET A 19 -28.55 3.91 16.72
C MET A 19 -29.08 3.83 15.28
N LEU A 20 -30.41 3.78 15.11
CA LEU A 20 -31.04 3.80 13.77
C LEU A 20 -30.93 5.17 13.10
N ALA A 21 -31.03 6.27 13.85
CA ALA A 21 -30.88 7.63 13.31
C ALA A 21 -29.41 8.00 12.99
N LEU A 22 -28.44 7.48 13.75
CA LEU A 22 -27.00 7.60 13.46
C LEU A 22 -26.51 6.64 12.36
N GLY A 23 -27.39 5.77 11.84
CA GLY A 23 -27.13 4.95 10.65
C GLY A 23 -27.60 5.58 9.34
N VAL A 24 -28.30 6.73 9.37
CA VAL A 24 -29.00 7.32 8.20
C VAL A 24 -28.76 8.85 8.06
N GLY A 25 -27.72 9.40 8.70
CA GLY A 25 -27.37 10.81 8.57
C GLY A 25 -25.86 11.01 8.54
N ASP A 26 -25.38 11.65 7.47
CA ASP A 26 -23.99 12.06 7.22
C ASP A 26 -22.97 10.96 6.91
N LYS A 27 -23.05 10.47 5.67
CA LYS A 27 -21.88 10.57 4.81
C LYS A 27 -22.26 11.40 3.61
N GLU A 28 -21.83 12.66 3.66
CA GLU A 28 -21.59 13.57 2.55
C GLU A 28 -21.43 12.81 1.23
N GLU A 29 -22.27 13.17 0.26
CA GLU A 29 -21.96 13.60 -1.11
C GLU A 29 -20.47 13.61 -1.53
N SER A 30 -19.73 12.53 -1.26
CA SER A 30 -18.46 12.27 -1.90
C SER A 30 -18.82 11.65 -3.24
N GLN A 31 -18.93 12.53 -4.25
CA GLN A 31 -18.89 12.17 -5.66
C GLN A 31 -17.94 10.99 -5.82
N ALA A 32 -18.49 9.79 -6.09
CA ALA A 32 -17.67 8.68 -6.53
C ALA A 32 -17.01 9.14 -7.84
N PRO A 33 -15.68 9.37 -7.89
CA PRO A 33 -15.05 9.57 -9.17
C PRO A 33 -15.19 8.25 -9.91
N LEU A 34 -15.56 8.34 -11.18
CA LEU A 34 -15.85 7.23 -12.07
C LEU A 34 -14.87 6.04 -11.91
N PRO A 35 -15.33 4.79 -12.11
CA PRO A 35 -14.51 3.58 -11.96
C PRO A 35 -13.21 3.58 -12.79
N GLN A 36 -13.08 4.46 -13.78
CA GLN A 36 -11.87 4.61 -14.61
C GLN A 36 -10.65 5.17 -13.86
N GLN A 37 -10.82 6.07 -12.88
CA GLN A 37 -9.67 6.59 -12.12
C GLN A 37 -9.11 5.52 -11.17
N THR A 38 -9.99 4.75 -10.54
CA THR A 38 -9.61 3.60 -9.71
C THR A 38 -8.88 2.55 -10.55
N LEU A 39 -9.40 2.20 -11.74
CA LEU A 39 -8.75 1.23 -12.64
C LEU A 39 -7.37 1.69 -13.13
N LYS A 40 -7.23 2.97 -13.51
CA LYS A 40 -5.95 3.53 -13.94
C LYS A 40 -4.91 3.51 -12.82
N ASN A 41 -5.32 3.83 -11.59
CA ASN A 41 -4.44 3.80 -10.42
C ASN A 41 -4.04 2.36 -10.05
N VAL A 42 -4.98 1.41 -10.12
CA VAL A 42 -4.69 -0.02 -9.89
C VAL A 42 -3.73 -0.57 -10.94
N HIS A 43 -3.92 -0.24 -12.21
CA HIS A 43 -3.01 -0.66 -13.28
C HIS A 43 -1.59 -0.13 -13.05
N ARG A 44 -1.47 1.17 -12.74
CA ARG A 44 -0.17 1.77 -12.43
C ARG A 44 0.50 1.13 -11.20
N GLN A 45 -0.26 0.85 -10.15
CA GLN A 45 0.26 0.15 -8.97
C GLN A 45 0.73 -1.27 -9.29
N LEU A 46 0.02 -1.97 -10.18
CA LEU A 46 0.41 -3.30 -10.64
C LEU A 46 1.70 -3.24 -11.46
N ASP A 47 1.82 -2.28 -12.37
CA ASP A 47 3.03 -2.08 -13.18
C ASP A 47 4.24 -1.75 -12.29
N ASP A 48 4.07 -0.85 -11.32
CA ASP A 48 5.11 -0.51 -10.36
C ASP A 48 5.53 -1.72 -9.50
N ALA A 49 4.57 -2.56 -9.09
CA ALA A 49 4.83 -3.79 -8.34
C ALA A 49 5.54 -4.85 -9.18
N MET A 50 5.15 -5.00 -10.46
CA MET A 50 5.82 -5.90 -11.40
C MET A 50 7.26 -5.47 -11.65
N LEU A 51 7.48 -4.18 -11.93
CA LEU A 51 8.82 -3.62 -12.11
C LEU A 51 9.67 -3.86 -10.87
N GLN A 52 9.14 -3.57 -9.69
CA GLN A 52 9.84 -3.81 -8.42
C GLN A 52 10.21 -5.28 -8.23
N SER A 53 9.30 -6.21 -8.54
CA SER A 53 9.56 -7.65 -8.46
C SER A 53 10.72 -8.07 -9.38
N GLN A 54 10.70 -7.60 -10.63
CA GLN A 54 11.78 -7.89 -11.58
C GLN A 54 13.12 -7.30 -11.14
N CYS A 55 13.13 -6.09 -10.58
CA CYS A 55 14.33 -5.47 -10.02
C CYS A 55 14.91 -6.32 -8.88
N LEU A 56 14.07 -6.76 -7.93
CA LEU A 56 14.51 -7.58 -6.82
C LEU A 56 15.07 -8.92 -7.28
N ASN A 57 14.44 -9.56 -8.27
CA ASN A 57 14.94 -10.80 -8.86
C ASN A 57 16.30 -10.60 -9.54
N ALA A 58 16.47 -9.50 -10.29
CA ALA A 58 17.74 -9.17 -10.93
C ALA A 58 18.85 -8.95 -9.88
N ILE A 59 18.55 -8.24 -8.79
CA ILE A 59 19.49 -8.00 -7.68
C ILE A 59 19.88 -9.31 -7.00
N GLN A 60 18.92 -10.18 -6.72
CA GLN A 60 19.17 -11.50 -6.13
C GLN A 60 20.03 -12.37 -7.03
N ALA A 61 19.80 -12.34 -8.35
CA ALA A 61 20.62 -13.06 -9.32
C ALA A 61 22.05 -12.52 -9.40
N HIS A 62 22.24 -11.21 -9.25
CA HIS A 62 23.57 -10.57 -9.34
C HIS A 62 24.43 -10.79 -8.09
N TYR A 63 23.86 -10.63 -6.89
CA TYR A 63 24.66 -10.66 -5.66
C TYR A 63 24.50 -11.96 -4.83
N GLY A 64 23.50 -12.80 -5.13
CA GLY A 64 23.26 -14.08 -4.44
C GLY A 64 22.53 -13.93 -3.09
N PHE A 65 21.61 -14.85 -2.77
CA PHE A 65 20.62 -14.67 -1.69
C PHE A 65 21.18 -14.59 -0.25
N GLN A 66 22.45 -14.95 0.00
CA GLN A 66 22.91 -15.18 1.37
C GLN A 66 23.36 -13.91 2.09
N GLY A 67 22.56 -13.48 3.07
CA GLY A 67 22.98 -12.53 4.11
C GLY A 67 22.89 -11.05 3.74
N MET A 68 22.40 -10.73 2.55
CA MET A 68 22.30 -9.35 2.08
C MET A 68 21.03 -8.66 2.56
N ARG A 69 21.14 -7.35 2.83
CA ARG A 69 19.98 -6.49 3.06
C ARG A 69 19.73 -5.63 1.83
N ILE A 70 18.49 -5.65 1.36
CA ILE A 70 18.03 -4.85 0.22
C ILE A 70 17.05 -3.80 0.75
N LYS A 71 17.34 -2.53 0.52
CA LYS A 71 16.46 -1.41 0.87
C LYS A 71 16.06 -0.65 -0.39
N LYS A 72 14.76 -0.56 -0.66
CA LYS A 72 14.24 0.27 -1.76
C LYS A 72 14.41 1.76 -1.40
N LEU A 73 14.95 2.53 -2.32
CA LEU A 73 15.06 3.99 -2.29
C LEU A 73 14.05 4.59 -3.30
N ALA A 74 14.04 5.92 -3.41
CA ALA A 74 13.26 6.61 -4.43
C ALA A 74 13.76 6.30 -5.86
N ASP A 75 12.89 6.45 -6.84
CA ASP A 75 13.19 6.39 -8.28
C ASP A 75 13.80 5.04 -8.72
N ASN A 76 13.25 3.93 -8.22
CA ASN A 76 13.72 2.56 -8.53
C ASN A 76 15.20 2.32 -8.22
N ARG A 77 15.74 3.06 -7.25
CA ARG A 77 17.05 2.79 -6.68
C ARG A 77 16.95 1.83 -5.51
N TYR A 78 18.00 1.05 -5.30
CA TYR A 78 18.08 0.04 -4.25
C TYR A 78 19.44 0.13 -3.59
N GLN A 79 19.45 0.23 -2.27
CA GLN A 79 20.66 0.10 -1.49
C GLN A 79 20.84 -1.37 -1.12
N ILE A 80 21.97 -1.95 -1.50
CA ILE A 80 22.37 -3.30 -1.13
C ILE A 80 23.42 -3.16 -0.03
N SER A 81 23.30 -3.96 1.03
CA SER A 81 24.30 -4.03 2.08
C SER A 81 24.70 -5.48 2.32
N ASP A 82 25.98 -5.79 2.14
CA ASP A 82 26.58 -7.09 2.41
C ASP A 82 27.87 -6.93 3.22
N LYS A 83 28.00 -7.66 4.34
CA LYS A 83 29.21 -7.70 5.18
C LYS A 83 29.84 -6.34 5.51
N GLY A 84 29.02 -5.30 5.68
CA GLY A 84 29.48 -3.94 6.01
C GLY A 84 29.85 -3.08 4.80
N LYS A 85 29.79 -3.60 3.57
CA LYS A 85 29.82 -2.81 2.34
C LYS A 85 28.39 -2.44 1.94
N SER A 86 28.22 -1.27 1.34
CA SER A 86 26.94 -0.83 0.80
C SER A 86 27.12 -0.22 -0.58
N ASP A 87 26.32 -0.71 -1.51
CA ASP A 87 26.26 -0.23 -2.89
C ASP A 87 24.86 0.29 -3.19
N ILE A 88 24.77 1.28 -4.08
CA ILE A 88 23.49 1.78 -4.59
C ILE A 88 23.34 1.34 -6.04
N LEU A 89 22.20 0.72 -6.34
CA LEU A 89 21.84 0.25 -7.65
C LEU A 89 20.66 1.05 -8.18
N SER A 90 20.74 1.46 -9.44
CA SER A 90 19.59 1.96 -10.18
C SER A 90 19.03 0.85 -11.06
N CYS A 91 17.75 0.54 -10.89
CA CYS A 91 17.05 -0.41 -11.74
C CYS A 91 16.31 0.33 -12.85
N THR A 92 16.56 -0.04 -14.10
CA THR A 92 15.92 0.54 -15.29
C THR A 92 15.39 -0.54 -16.22
N LEU A 93 14.28 -0.25 -16.89
CA LEU A 93 13.72 -1.13 -17.92
C LEU A 93 14.39 -0.80 -19.26
N GLY A 94 15.05 -1.79 -19.85
CA GLY A 94 15.64 -1.69 -21.18
C GLY A 94 14.60 -1.75 -22.31
N PRO A 95 15.01 -1.48 -23.55
CA PRO A 95 14.10 -1.42 -24.71
C PRO A 95 13.40 -2.76 -25.02
N GLU A 96 13.95 -3.87 -24.56
CA GLU A 96 13.40 -5.22 -24.75
C GLU A 96 12.57 -5.70 -23.53
N GLY A 97 12.31 -4.81 -22.57
CA GLY A 97 11.70 -5.19 -21.28
C GLY A 97 12.66 -5.91 -20.32
N ALA A 98 13.95 -5.98 -20.68
CA ALA A 98 14.98 -6.53 -19.80
C ALA A 98 15.37 -5.53 -18.71
N ILE A 99 15.48 -5.99 -17.46
CA ILE A 99 15.97 -5.16 -16.36
C ILE A 99 17.48 -4.95 -16.49
N LYS A 100 17.90 -3.68 -16.45
CA LYS A 100 19.31 -3.28 -16.36
C LYS A 100 19.58 -2.68 -14.99
N LEU A 101 20.53 -3.30 -14.26
CA LEU A 101 21.07 -2.78 -13.01
C LEU A 101 22.31 -1.94 -13.32
N THR A 102 22.38 -0.74 -12.76
CA THR A 102 23.54 0.15 -12.89
C THR A 102 24.04 0.48 -11.49
N GLU A 103 25.30 0.18 -11.22
CA GLU A 103 25.96 0.59 -9.97
C GLU A 103 26.19 2.10 -9.96
N GLN A 104 25.70 2.75 -8.92
CA GLN A 104 25.98 4.13 -8.59
C GLN A 104 26.90 4.12 -7.37
N ASN A 105 28.18 4.43 -7.60
CA ASN A 105 29.06 4.76 -6.49
C ASN A 105 28.52 6.01 -5.79
N PRO A 106 28.52 6.03 -4.44
CA PRO A 106 28.01 7.15 -3.65
C PRO A 106 28.77 8.46 -3.90
#